data_AF-A0A1B7SPG0-F1
#
_entry.id   AF-A0A1B7SPG0-F1
#
_cell.length_a   1.000
_cell.length_b   1.000
_cell.length_c   1.000
_cell.angle_alpha   90.00
_cell.angle_beta   90.00
_cell.angle_gamma   90.00
#
_symmetry.space_group_name_H-M   'P 1'
#
loop_
_entity.id
_entity.type
_entity.pdbx_description
1 polymer ?
#
loop_
_entity_poly.entity_id
_entity_poly.type
_entity_poly.pdbx_seq_one_letter_code
_entity_poly.pdbx_strand_id
1 'polypeptide(L)'
;MSEKLTKKQLKALQFKSKNSEKAAETLEKVKQTKQEPQKKNKTRRRRTSQEKKDRKILFIGNLPYNVSNEDLEKHFKSSSPDKIRIRQEKGIAFLEFETETEDYVKRVEAALKMHHTVMNNRKINVELTVGGGGNSKQRITKIKSKNEKLEKRRKQLELKRHKHELEKRSANTDNANKDEPLTSNSSIHPSRKQLIDK
;
A
#
# COMPACT_ATOMS: atom_id res chain seq x y z
N MET A 1 -15.97 6.53 -44.12
CA MET A 1 -15.31 7.12 -42.93
C MET A 1 -16.36 7.34 -41.86
N SER A 2 -16.46 6.49 -40.83
CA SER A 2 -17.44 6.72 -39.75
C SER A 2 -16.87 7.75 -38.75
N GLU A 3 -17.59 8.87 -38.57
CA GLU A 3 -17.22 9.89 -37.60
C GLU A 3 -17.23 9.32 -36.18
N LYS A 4 -16.12 9.50 -35.46
CA LYS A 4 -15.98 8.99 -34.10
C LYS A 4 -16.63 9.98 -33.12
N LEU A 5 -17.69 9.53 -32.45
CA LEU A 5 -18.38 10.28 -31.39
C LEU A 5 -17.40 10.76 -30.30
N THR A 6 -17.54 12.03 -29.90
CA THR A 6 -16.75 12.65 -28.82
C THR A 6 -17.09 12.04 -27.45
N LYS A 7 -16.19 12.21 -26.45
CA LYS A 7 -16.42 11.69 -25.09
C LYS A 7 -17.72 12.21 -24.45
N LYS A 8 -18.10 13.46 -24.74
CA LYS A 8 -19.35 14.06 -24.24
C LYS A 8 -20.57 13.39 -24.90
N GLN A 9 -20.54 13.21 -26.22
CA GLN A 9 -21.61 12.53 -26.97
C GLN A 9 -21.78 11.06 -26.55
N LEU A 10 -20.68 10.34 -26.32
CA LEU A 10 -20.73 8.95 -25.82
C LEU A 10 -21.37 8.85 -24.43
N LYS A 11 -21.07 9.80 -23.53
CA LYS A 11 -21.66 9.84 -22.19
C LYS A 11 -23.15 10.20 -22.24
N ALA A 12 -23.54 11.11 -23.13
CA ALA A 12 -24.94 11.43 -23.36
C ALA A 12 -25.72 10.24 -23.94
N LEU A 13 -25.14 9.51 -24.90
CA LEU A 13 -25.71 8.27 -25.45
C LEU A 13 -25.87 7.17 -24.39
N GLN A 14 -24.88 7.00 -23.50
CA GLN A 14 -24.98 6.06 -22.37
C GLN A 14 -26.07 6.42 -21.35
N PHE A 15 -26.36 7.71 -21.20
CA PHE A 15 -27.43 8.15 -20.32
C PHE A 15 -28.80 7.93 -20.98
N LYS A 16 -28.91 8.30 -22.27
CA LYS A 16 -30.14 8.12 -23.05
C LYS A 16 -30.49 6.65 -23.30
N SER A 17 -29.50 5.77 -23.41
CA SER A 17 -29.72 4.32 -23.60
C SER A 17 -30.42 3.64 -22.43
N LYS A 18 -30.52 4.29 -21.26
CA LYS A 18 -31.29 3.76 -20.12
C LYS A 18 -32.81 3.88 -20.32
N ASN A 19 -33.25 4.84 -21.14
CA ASN A 19 -34.66 5.18 -21.30
C ASN A 19 -35.14 5.02 -22.76
N SER A 20 -34.26 4.65 -23.69
CA SER A 20 -34.58 4.53 -25.11
C SER A 20 -33.86 3.36 -25.75
N GLU A 21 -34.63 2.41 -26.29
CA GLU A 21 -34.12 1.22 -26.97
C GLU A 21 -33.32 1.59 -28.24
N LYS A 22 -33.77 2.59 -29.00
CA LYS A 22 -33.02 3.12 -30.16
C LYS A 22 -31.64 3.64 -29.76
N ALA A 23 -31.52 4.30 -28.61
CA ALA A 23 -30.24 4.77 -28.10
C ALA A 23 -29.37 3.61 -27.55
N ALA A 24 -29.98 2.55 -27.03
CA ALA A 24 -29.28 1.33 -26.62
C ALA A 24 -28.70 0.57 -27.81
N GLU A 25 -29.47 0.41 -28.89
CA GLU A 25 -29.02 -0.23 -30.13
C GLU A 25 -27.90 0.56 -30.81
N THR A 26 -27.98 1.90 -30.77
CA THR A 26 -26.91 2.78 -31.27
C THR A 26 -25.64 2.64 -30.42
N LEU A 27 -25.76 2.49 -29.10
CA LEU A 27 -24.62 2.28 -28.20
C LEU A 27 -23.97 0.91 -28.41
N GLU A 28 -24.77 -0.13 -28.66
CA GLU A 28 -24.32 -1.49 -29.02
C GLU A 28 -23.54 -1.48 -30.33
N LYS A 29 -24.10 -0.88 -31.39
CA LYS A 29 -23.42 -0.74 -32.69
C LYS A 29 -22.08 0.00 -32.55
N VAL A 30 -22.04 1.10 -31.79
CA VAL A 30 -20.80 1.89 -31.54
C VAL A 30 -19.77 1.12 -30.71
N LYS A 31 -20.19 0.18 -29.84
CA LYS A 31 -19.27 -0.70 -29.10
C LYS A 31 -18.72 -1.81 -30.00
N GLN A 32 -19.54 -2.41 -30.86
CA GLN A 32 -19.12 -3.46 -31.79
C GLN A 32 -18.18 -2.94 -32.88
N THR A 33 -18.35 -1.71 -33.37
CA THR A 33 -17.39 -1.11 -34.34
C THR A 33 -16.07 -0.66 -33.70
N LYS A 34 -15.99 -0.60 -32.36
CA LYS A 34 -14.74 -0.32 -31.64
C LYS A 34 -14.04 -1.63 -31.30
N GLN A 35 -13.35 -2.21 -32.29
CA GLN A 35 -12.14 -2.97 -31.96
C GLN A 35 -11.25 -2.07 -31.08
N GLU A 36 -10.74 -2.68 -30.02
CA GLU A 36 -10.04 -2.06 -28.90
C GLU A 36 -9.14 -0.88 -29.34
N PRO A 37 -9.47 0.37 -29.00
CA PRO A 37 -8.56 1.47 -29.28
C PRO A 37 -7.39 1.34 -28.31
N GLN A 38 -6.27 0.83 -28.82
CA GLN A 38 -4.94 1.06 -28.24
C GLN A 38 -4.85 2.54 -27.85
N LYS A 39 -4.71 2.79 -26.54
CA LYS A 39 -4.66 4.15 -25.98
C LYS A 39 -3.45 4.89 -26.56
N LYS A 40 -3.66 5.64 -27.64
CA LYS A 40 -2.81 6.77 -28.03
C LYS A 40 -2.99 7.90 -27.01
N ASN A 41 -2.30 7.80 -25.88
CA ASN A 41 -1.83 8.98 -25.15
C ASN A 41 -0.32 9.08 -25.36
N LYS A 42 0.07 9.50 -26.58
CA LYS A 42 1.37 10.12 -26.84
C LYS A 42 1.22 11.61 -26.51
N THR A 43 1.55 11.98 -25.28
CA THR A 43 2.09 13.31 -24.99
C THR A 43 3.41 13.15 -24.24
N ARG A 44 4.46 13.03 -25.07
CA ARG A 44 5.74 13.73 -24.97
C ARG A 44 6.45 13.70 -23.59
N ARG A 45 7.08 12.57 -23.30
CA ARG A 45 8.56 12.50 -23.25
C ARG A 45 9.01 11.05 -23.34
N ARG A 46 9.41 10.68 -24.57
CA ARG A 46 10.52 9.75 -24.81
C ARG A 46 11.66 10.17 -23.87
N ARG A 47 12.06 9.29 -22.96
CA ARG A 47 13.46 9.08 -22.62
C ARG A 47 13.59 7.63 -22.21
N THR A 48 14.45 6.96 -22.98
CA THR A 48 15.05 5.63 -22.82
C THR A 48 14.11 4.44 -22.78
N SER A 49 14.31 3.56 -23.76
CA SER A 49 14.00 2.14 -23.75
C SER A 49 14.79 1.42 -22.65
N GLN A 50 14.79 1.95 -21.42
CA GLN A 50 15.24 1.20 -20.27
C GLN A 50 14.20 0.12 -20.05
N GLU A 51 14.66 -1.13 -20.07
CA GLU A 51 13.90 -2.29 -19.65
C GLU A 51 13.05 -1.90 -18.46
N LYS A 52 11.74 -2.16 -18.56
CA LYS A 52 10.79 -1.82 -17.52
C LYS A 52 11.07 -2.71 -16.32
N LYS A 53 12.08 -2.36 -15.53
CA LYS A 53 12.35 -2.98 -14.25
C LYS A 53 11.09 -2.88 -13.42
N ASP A 54 10.70 -4.00 -12.83
CA ASP A 54 9.56 -4.00 -11.92
C ASP A 54 9.92 -3.16 -10.70
N ARG A 55 9.04 -2.20 -10.39
CA ARG A 55 9.25 -1.26 -9.29
C ARG A 55 8.04 -1.26 -8.38
N LYS A 56 8.29 -1.22 -7.08
CA LYS A 56 7.27 -0.89 -6.09
C LYS A 56 7.32 0.61 -5.82
N ILE A 57 6.14 1.21 -5.73
CA ILE A 57 6.00 2.64 -5.52
C ILE A 57 5.24 2.85 -4.21
N LEU A 58 5.78 3.70 -3.35
CA LEU A 58 5.07 4.27 -2.21
C LEU A 58 4.60 5.67 -2.56
N PHE A 59 3.37 5.98 -2.14
CA PHE A 59 2.80 7.30 -2.19
C PHE A 59 3.04 7.99 -0.86
N ILE A 60 3.55 9.22 -0.92
CA ILE A 60 3.62 10.10 0.24
C ILE A 60 2.63 11.24 0.02
N GLY A 61 1.72 11.44 0.98
CA GLY A 61 0.73 12.51 0.99
C GLY A 61 0.88 13.43 2.19
N ASN A 62 0.13 14.54 2.14
CA ASN A 62 0.14 15.58 3.16
C ASN A 62 1.53 16.18 3.44
N LEU A 63 2.38 16.23 2.41
CA LEU A 63 3.71 16.81 2.53
C LEU A 63 3.63 18.33 2.71
N PRO A 64 4.52 18.91 3.54
CA PRO A 64 4.77 20.35 3.55
C PRO A 64 5.16 20.86 2.16
N TYR A 65 4.71 22.07 1.81
CA TYR A 65 5.01 22.67 0.49
C TYR A 65 6.47 23.08 0.34
N ASN A 66 7.17 23.31 1.45
CA ASN A 66 8.57 23.69 1.54
C ASN A 66 9.52 22.49 1.62
N VAL A 67 9.05 21.26 1.37
CA VAL A 67 9.91 20.07 1.46
C VAL A 67 10.88 19.98 0.28
N SER A 68 12.16 19.72 0.59
CA SER A 68 13.22 19.45 -0.40
C SER A 68 13.44 17.94 -0.60
N ASN A 69 14.20 17.55 -1.64
CA ASN A 69 14.61 16.16 -1.80
C ASN A 69 15.50 15.70 -0.63
N GLU A 70 16.38 16.57 -0.14
CA GLU A 70 17.28 16.25 0.97
C GLU A 70 16.51 15.95 2.26
N ASP A 71 15.42 16.67 2.53
CA ASP A 71 14.58 16.42 3.70
C ASP A 71 13.91 15.05 3.63
N LEU A 72 13.43 14.67 2.44
CA LEU A 72 12.87 13.34 2.22
C LEU A 72 13.94 12.26 2.33
N GLU A 73 15.14 12.47 1.79
CA GLU A 73 16.26 11.53 1.93
C GLU A 73 16.68 11.34 3.39
N LYS A 74 16.77 12.44 4.17
CA LYS A 74 17.06 12.40 5.60
C LYS A 74 15.97 11.66 6.37
N HIS A 75 14.70 11.98 6.13
CA HIS A 75 13.56 11.36 6.80
C HIS A 75 13.42 9.87 6.48
N PHE A 76 13.69 9.49 5.23
CA PHE A 76 13.58 8.12 4.73
C PHE A 76 14.94 7.39 4.66
N LYS A 77 15.96 7.87 5.38
CA LYS A 77 17.33 7.32 5.35
C LYS A 77 17.40 5.82 5.65
N SER A 78 16.57 5.31 6.56
CA SER A 78 16.51 3.87 6.87
C SER A 78 15.95 3.01 5.74
N SER A 79 15.21 3.60 4.81
CA SER A 79 14.64 2.91 3.65
C SER A 79 15.43 3.15 2.36
N SER A 80 16.25 4.21 2.31
CA SER A 80 17.11 4.60 1.17
C SER A 80 16.41 4.46 -0.19
N PRO A 81 15.35 5.19 -0.55
CA PRO A 81 14.61 4.98 -1.80
C PRO A 81 15.48 5.16 -3.07
N ASP A 82 15.25 4.38 -4.13
CA ASP A 82 16.08 4.44 -5.35
C ASP A 82 15.77 5.69 -6.20
N LYS A 83 14.51 6.13 -6.20
CA LYS A 83 14.10 7.34 -6.90
C LYS A 83 12.97 8.06 -6.16
N ILE A 84 13.16 9.36 -5.97
CA ILE A 84 12.17 10.25 -5.35
C ILE A 84 11.57 11.14 -6.44
N ARG A 85 10.23 11.23 -6.48
CA ARG A 85 9.51 12.15 -7.38
C ARG A 85 8.54 13.00 -6.59
N ILE A 86 8.92 14.24 -6.33
CA ILE A 86 8.11 15.22 -5.61
C ILE A 86 7.16 15.94 -6.58
N ARG A 87 5.95 16.26 -6.11
CA ARG A 87 5.00 17.19 -6.73
C ARG A 87 4.57 18.20 -5.68
N GLN A 88 5.36 19.25 -5.54
CA GLN A 88 5.18 20.29 -4.51
C GLN A 88 3.79 20.95 -4.61
N GLU A 89 3.31 21.25 -5.83
CA GLU A 89 1.97 21.79 -6.10
C GLU A 89 0.82 21.05 -5.41
N LYS A 90 0.98 19.75 -5.17
CA LYS A 90 -0.05 18.91 -4.56
C LYS A 90 0.30 18.42 -3.15
N GLY A 91 1.48 18.77 -2.63
CA GLY A 91 1.98 18.23 -1.36
C GLY A 91 2.07 16.70 -1.38
N ILE A 92 2.53 16.11 -2.50
CA ILE A 92 2.69 14.66 -2.64
C ILE A 92 4.05 14.29 -3.21
N ALA A 93 4.54 13.11 -2.88
CA ALA A 93 5.73 12.52 -3.48
C ALA A 93 5.52 11.03 -3.77
N PHE A 94 6.38 10.49 -4.62
CA PHE A 94 6.44 9.06 -4.91
C PHE A 94 7.85 8.57 -4.64
N LEU A 95 7.97 7.52 -3.83
CA LEU A 95 9.22 6.77 -3.66
C LEU A 95 9.15 5.52 -4.52
N GLU A 96 10.12 5.34 -5.41
CA GLU A 96 10.27 4.12 -6.21
C GLU A 96 11.36 3.24 -5.59
N PHE A 97 11.06 1.94 -5.48
CA PHE A 97 11.96 0.89 -5.03
C PHE A 97 12.05 -0.17 -6.13
N GLU A 98 13.27 -0.57 -6.49
CA GLU A 98 13.54 -1.63 -7.44
C GLU A 98 13.25 -3.00 -6.81
N THR A 99 12.51 -3.88 -7.50
CA THR A 99 12.19 -5.21 -6.95
C THR A 99 13.33 -6.22 -7.08
N GLU A 100 14.33 -5.93 -7.91
CA GLU A 100 15.49 -6.80 -8.14
C GLU A 100 16.42 -6.85 -6.92
N THR A 101 16.43 -5.82 -6.08
CA THR A 101 17.27 -5.76 -4.87
C THR A 101 16.69 -6.65 -3.76
N GLU A 102 17.45 -7.59 -3.21
CA GLU A 102 16.96 -8.54 -2.19
C GLU A 102 16.33 -7.86 -0.95
N ASP A 103 16.90 -6.74 -0.50
CA ASP A 103 16.43 -5.99 0.66
C ASP A 103 15.24 -5.06 0.39
N TYR A 104 14.65 -5.08 -0.82
CA TYR A 104 13.54 -4.18 -1.17
C TYR A 104 12.36 -4.29 -0.20
N VAL A 105 12.07 -5.50 0.29
CA VAL A 105 10.97 -5.74 1.23
C VAL A 105 11.20 -5.00 2.54
N LYS A 106 12.41 -5.13 3.11
CA LYS A 106 12.79 -4.47 4.37
C LYS A 106 12.77 -2.94 4.22
N ARG A 107 13.29 -2.43 3.10
CA ARG A 107 13.31 -1.00 2.77
C ARG A 107 11.89 -0.43 2.65
N VAL A 108 11.00 -1.12 1.92
CA VAL A 108 9.59 -0.73 1.80
C VAL A 108 8.87 -0.78 3.14
N GLU A 109 9.11 -1.81 3.95
CA GLU A 109 8.53 -1.90 5.30
C GLU A 109 9.03 -0.79 6.23
N ALA A 110 10.32 -0.45 6.20
CA ALA A 110 10.88 0.66 6.95
C ALA A 110 10.21 1.99 6.57
N ALA A 111 10.01 2.25 5.28
CA ALA A 111 9.29 3.44 4.84
C ALA A 111 7.82 3.44 5.29
N LEU A 112 7.13 2.29 5.24
CA LEU A 112 5.74 2.18 5.71
C LEU A 112 5.60 2.38 7.22
N LYS A 113 6.62 2.04 8.02
CA LYS A 113 6.64 2.35 9.46
C LYS A 113 6.68 3.85 9.75
N MET A 114 7.16 4.67 8.81
CA MET A 114 7.19 6.13 8.94
C MET A 114 5.83 6.79 8.62
N HIS A 115 4.76 6.02 8.47
CA HIS A 115 3.40 6.56 8.31
C HIS A 115 2.99 7.36 9.57
N HIS A 116 2.39 8.54 9.38
CA HIS A 116 2.00 9.49 10.43
C HIS A 116 3.13 10.12 11.25
N THR A 117 4.39 9.96 10.82
CA THR A 117 5.49 10.73 11.41
C THR A 117 5.36 12.21 11.08
N VAL A 118 5.88 13.07 11.96
CA VAL A 118 5.80 14.53 11.81
C VAL A 118 7.03 15.01 11.03
N MET A 119 6.78 15.83 10.00
CA MET A 119 7.78 16.51 9.19
C MET A 119 7.34 17.96 9.02
N ASN A 120 8.17 18.91 9.45
CA ASN A 120 7.90 20.36 9.44
C ASN A 120 6.48 20.68 9.95
N ASN A 121 6.15 20.19 11.14
CA ASN A 121 4.87 20.38 11.84
C ASN A 121 3.64 19.76 11.14
N ARG A 122 3.81 18.92 10.11
CA ARG A 122 2.72 18.19 9.46
C ARG A 122 2.93 16.69 9.57
N LYS A 123 1.86 15.94 9.80
CA LYS A 123 1.88 14.47 9.78
C LYS A 123 1.83 13.99 8.34
N ILE A 124 2.82 13.22 7.91
CA ILE A 124 2.86 12.69 6.53
C ILE A 124 2.15 11.36 6.43
N ASN A 125 1.53 11.09 5.28
CA ASN A 125 0.90 9.81 4.99
C ASN A 125 1.79 9.01 4.06
N VAL A 126 2.17 7.79 4.44
CA VAL A 126 2.93 6.85 3.59
C VAL A 126 2.08 5.64 3.27
N GLU A 127 1.79 5.40 2.00
CA GLU A 127 0.89 4.32 1.56
C GLU A 127 1.45 3.54 0.38
N LEU A 128 1.10 2.26 0.29
CA LEU A 128 1.37 1.46 -0.90
C LEU A 128 0.55 1.97 -2.07
N THR A 129 1.21 2.22 -3.20
CA THR A 129 0.51 2.56 -4.43
C THR A 129 0.89 1.63 -5.57
N VAL A 130 0.18 1.80 -6.68
CA VAL A 130 0.40 1.08 -7.93
C VAL A 130 0.58 2.11 -9.05
N GLY A 131 1.53 1.86 -9.95
CA GLY A 131 1.73 2.71 -11.12
C GLY A 131 0.49 2.75 -12.03
N GLY A 132 0.21 3.92 -12.60
CA GLY A 132 -0.95 4.15 -13.48
C GLY A 132 -1.81 5.33 -13.00
N GLY A 133 -1.51 6.52 -13.50
CA GLY A 133 -2.06 7.79 -13.00
C GLY A 133 -3.60 7.91 -13.00
N GLY A 134 -4.10 8.83 -12.16
CA GLY A 134 -5.52 9.20 -12.05
C GLY A 134 -6.34 8.32 -11.11
N ASN A 135 -7.65 8.59 -11.04
CA ASN A 135 -8.66 7.81 -10.31
C ASN A 135 -9.28 6.74 -11.21
N SER A 136 -8.45 6.07 -12.03
CA SER A 136 -8.95 5.04 -12.95
C SER A 136 -9.45 3.82 -12.16
N LYS A 137 -10.55 3.19 -12.60
CA LYS A 137 -11.07 1.96 -11.99
C LYS A 137 -9.98 0.88 -11.88
N GLN A 138 -9.13 0.78 -12.90
CA GLN A 138 -7.98 -0.14 -12.92
C GLN A 138 -6.99 0.10 -11.76
N ARG A 139 -6.70 1.36 -11.41
CA ARG A 139 -5.85 1.68 -10.25
C ARG A 139 -6.51 1.26 -8.96
N ILE A 140 -7.79 1.59 -8.77
CA ILE A 140 -8.54 1.27 -7.55
C ILE A 140 -8.60 -0.24 -7.33
N THR A 141 -8.93 -1.02 -8.36
CA THR A 141 -8.97 -2.49 -8.28
C THR A 141 -7.60 -3.09 -7.94
N LYS A 142 -6.51 -2.57 -8.55
CA LYS A 142 -5.14 -3.04 -8.25
C LYS A 142 -4.67 -2.69 -6.84
N ILE A 143 -5.06 -1.53 -6.31
CA ILE A 143 -4.78 -1.17 -4.92
C ILE A 143 -5.53 -2.11 -3.98
N LYS A 144 -6.83 -2.33 -4.24
CA LYS A 144 -7.67 -3.22 -3.43
C LYS A 144 -7.11 -4.64 -3.38
N SER A 145 -6.79 -5.23 -4.54
CA SER A 145 -6.23 -6.59 -4.59
C SER A 145 -4.88 -6.71 -3.89
N LYS A 146 -4.03 -5.68 -3.99
CA LYS A 146 -2.72 -5.66 -3.32
C LYS A 146 -2.88 -5.54 -1.80
N ASN A 147 -3.79 -4.69 -1.32
CA ASN A 147 -4.08 -4.53 0.11
C ASN A 147 -4.68 -5.81 0.69
N GLU A 148 -5.63 -6.44 -0.01
CA GLU A 148 -6.23 -7.71 0.43
C GLU A 148 -5.18 -8.84 0.52
N LYS A 149 -4.26 -8.94 -0.46
CA LYS A 149 -3.14 -9.90 -0.41
C LYS A 149 -2.21 -9.63 0.78
N LEU A 150 -1.97 -8.36 1.08
CA LEU A 150 -1.13 -7.95 2.21
C LEU A 150 -1.79 -8.28 3.55
N GLU A 151 -3.08 -8.01 3.70
CA GLU A 151 -3.87 -8.35 4.89
C GLU A 151 -3.92 -9.87 5.12
N LYS A 152 -4.17 -10.66 4.07
CA LYS A 152 -4.13 -12.13 4.16
C LYS A 152 -2.77 -12.62 4.66
N ARG A 153 -1.67 -12.06 4.13
CA ARG A 153 -0.31 -12.40 4.58
C ARG A 153 -0.08 -12.03 6.06
N ARG A 154 -0.53 -10.84 6.49
CA ARG A 154 -0.44 -10.41 7.90
C ARG A 154 -1.19 -11.37 8.82
N LYS A 155 -2.45 -11.71 8.50
CA LYS A 155 -3.27 -12.65 9.28
C LYS A 155 -2.64 -14.05 9.35
N GLN A 156 -2.05 -14.54 8.26
CA GLN A 156 -1.35 -15.83 8.26
C GLN A 156 -0.12 -15.83 9.17
N LEU A 157 0.68 -14.76 9.16
CA LEU A 157 1.85 -14.63 10.04
C LEU A 157 1.44 -14.59 11.52
N GLU A 158 0.36 -13.87 11.83
CA GLU A 158 -0.19 -13.79 13.19
C GLU A 158 -0.70 -15.15 13.68
N LEU A 159 -1.47 -15.86 12.85
CA LEU A 159 -1.92 -17.22 13.15
C LEU A 159 -0.75 -18.19 13.37
N LYS A 160 0.30 -18.11 12.53
CA LYS A 160 1.51 -18.92 12.70
C LYS A 160 2.23 -18.60 14.02
N ARG A 161 2.36 -17.31 14.38
CA ARG A 161 2.99 -16.89 15.63
C ARG A 161 2.20 -17.39 16.84
N HIS A 162 0.88 -17.26 16.81
CA HIS A 162 0.00 -17.74 17.88
C HIS A 162 0.06 -19.26 18.01
N LYS A 163 0.03 -20.01 16.90
CA LYS A 163 0.15 -21.47 16.93
C LYS A 163 1.48 -21.93 17.55
N HIS A 164 2.59 -21.32 17.14
CA HIS A 164 3.91 -21.62 17.70
C HIS A 164 4.03 -21.25 19.18
N GLU A 165 3.36 -20.17 19.62
CA GLU A 165 3.31 -19.81 21.04
C GLU A 165 2.50 -20.82 21.87
N LEU A 166 1.38 -21.32 21.35
CA LEU A 166 0.60 -22.39 21.98
C LEU A 166 1.40 -23.71 22.05
N GLU A 167 2.05 -24.11 20.95
CA GLU A 167 2.89 -25.32 20.89
C GLU A 167 4.06 -25.25 21.89
N LYS A 168 4.68 -24.08 22.06
CA LYS A 168 5.71 -23.86 23.10
C LYS A 168 5.15 -23.93 24.51
N ARG A 169 3.95 -23.39 24.76
CA ARG A 169 3.30 -23.46 26.08
C ARG A 169 2.94 -24.91 26.43
N SER A 170 2.41 -25.68 25.48
CA SER A 170 2.10 -27.10 25.71
C SER A 170 3.36 -27.96 25.88
N ALA A 171 4.44 -27.70 25.15
CA ALA A 171 5.70 -28.41 25.34
C ALA A 171 6.38 -28.14 26.70
N ASN A 172 6.09 -26.99 27.32
CA ASN A 172 6.59 -26.66 28.65
C ASN A 172 5.75 -27.28 29.78
N THR A 173 4.47 -27.58 29.55
CA THR A 173 3.61 -28.23 30.56
C THR A 173 3.90 -29.72 30.74
N ASP A 174 4.49 -30.38 29.75
CA ASP A 174 4.85 -31.81 29.83
C ASP A 174 6.14 -32.08 30.65
N ASN A 175 6.92 -31.05 30.99
CA ASN A 175 8.12 -31.15 31.84
C ASN A 175 7.88 -30.74 33.32
N ALA A 176 6.65 -30.40 33.70
CA ALA A 176 6.31 -29.89 35.03
C ALA A 176 5.49 -30.89 35.89
N ASN A 177 5.77 -32.19 35.74
CA ASN A 177 5.23 -33.23 36.63
C ASN A 177 6.37 -33.98 37.34
N LYS A 178 7.08 -33.27 38.23
CA LYS A 178 7.68 -33.84 39.46
C LYS A 178 7.59 -32.80 40.59
N ASP A 179 6.74 -33.14 41.55
CA ASP A 179 6.76 -32.83 42.99
C ASP A 179 6.10 -31.54 43.56
N GLU A 180 5.06 -31.82 44.37
CA GLU A 180 4.59 -31.20 45.64
C GLU A 180 3.59 -30.00 45.67
N PRO A 181 2.71 -29.95 46.70
CA PRO A 181 1.43 -29.24 46.69
C PRO A 181 1.54 -27.75 47.04
N LEU A 182 0.46 -27.04 46.71
CA LEU A 182 0.27 -25.60 46.84
C LEU A 182 0.59 -25.05 48.25
N THR A 183 1.56 -24.13 48.30
CA THR A 183 1.60 -23.09 49.34
C THR A 183 1.40 -21.71 48.71
N SER A 184 0.42 -20.99 49.23
CA SER A 184 -0.23 -19.82 48.65
C SER A 184 0.51 -18.50 48.91
N ASN A 185 1.80 -18.38 48.53
CA ASN A 185 2.55 -17.13 48.79
C ASN A 185 3.60 -16.73 47.71
N SER A 186 3.40 -17.09 46.44
CA SER A 186 4.33 -16.74 45.36
C SER A 186 3.70 -15.84 44.28
N SER A 187 3.14 -14.70 44.68
CA SER A 187 2.70 -13.65 43.74
C SER A 187 3.18 -12.25 44.13
N ILE A 188 4.22 -12.18 44.95
CA ILE A 188 4.79 -10.92 45.44
C ILE A 188 6.17 -10.73 44.78
N HIS A 189 6.27 -9.74 43.91
CA HIS A 189 7.53 -9.31 43.28
C HIS A 189 8.56 -8.97 44.38
N PRO A 190 9.86 -9.29 44.22
CA PRO A 190 10.87 -9.16 45.28
C PRO A 190 10.93 -7.75 45.91
N SER A 191 10.66 -6.72 45.12
CA SER A 191 10.57 -5.32 45.54
C SER A 191 9.47 -5.03 46.57
N ARG A 192 8.41 -5.84 46.63
CA ARG A 192 7.26 -5.68 47.53
C ARG A 192 7.40 -6.48 48.83
N LYS A 193 8.24 -7.53 48.84
CA LYS A 193 8.53 -8.34 50.03
C LYS A 193 9.29 -7.55 51.11
N GLN A 194 10.24 -6.71 50.68
CA GLN A 194 11.08 -5.90 51.58
C GLN A 194 10.33 -4.81 52.37
N LEU A 195 9.08 -4.52 52.01
CA LEU A 195 8.23 -3.52 52.65
C LEU A 195 7.28 -4.10 53.70
N ILE A 196 7.12 -5.43 53.74
CA ILE A 196 6.21 -6.13 54.66
C ILE A 196 6.97 -6.58 55.91
N ASP A 197 8.27 -6.84 55.81
CA ASP A 197 9.12 -7.33 56.91
C ASP A 197 9.68 -6.18 57.79
N LYS A 198 8.94 -5.07 57.96
CA LYS A 198 9.30 -3.94 58.84
C LYS A 198 8.21 -3.63 59.84
#